data_AF-A0A433XSS5-F1
#
_entry.id   AF-A0A433XSS5-F1
#
_cell.length_a   1.000
_cell.length_b   1.000
_cell.length_c   1.000
_cell.angle_alpha   90.00
_cell.angle_beta   90.00
_cell.angle_gamma   90.00
#
_symmetry.space_group_name_H-M   'P 1'
#
loop_
_entity.id
_entity.type
_entity.pdbx_description
1 polymer ?
#
loop_
_entity_poly.entity_id
_entity_poly.type
_entity_poly.pdbx_seq_one_letter_code
_entity_poly.pdbx_strand_id
1 'polypeptide(L)'
;TEEFAHLEMIATMVYKLTKDATVEELRACGLGPHYVAHDSALFYENASGVPFTAAYIQAKGDPIADLYEDIAAEEKARATYQWLIDMTDDVDLQDSLKFLREREIIHSLRFREAVEILKDDRGQKKVF
;
A
#
# COMPACT_ATOMS: atom_id res chain seq x y z
N THR A 1 -7.80 1.47 -10.42
CA THR A 1 -7.33 0.31 -11.23
C THR A 1 -5.86 0.08 -11.03
N GLU A 2 -5.03 1.13 -10.97
CA GLU A 2 -3.58 1.05 -10.73
C GLU A 2 -3.17 0.28 -9.46
N GLU A 3 -3.85 0.49 -8.33
CA GLU A 3 -3.52 -0.21 -7.07
C GLU A 3 -3.55 -1.75 -7.14
N PHE A 4 -4.30 -2.35 -8.08
CA PHE A 4 -4.23 -3.80 -8.27
C PHE A 4 -2.90 -4.25 -8.88
N ALA A 5 -2.27 -3.43 -9.73
CA ALA A 5 -0.93 -3.69 -10.24
C ALA A 5 0.12 -3.49 -9.13
N HIS A 6 -0.05 -2.50 -8.25
CA HIS A 6 0.82 -2.33 -7.07
C HIS A 6 0.75 -3.54 -6.15
N LEU A 7 -0.46 -4.06 -5.90
CA LEU A 7 -0.67 -5.29 -5.14
C LEU A 7 0.07 -6.48 -5.77
N GLU A 8 -0.02 -6.65 -7.09
CA GLU A 8 0.70 -7.69 -7.84
C GLU A 8 2.22 -7.54 -7.72
N MET A 9 2.75 -6.31 -7.82
CA MET A 9 4.18 -6.03 -7.66
C MET A 9 4.67 -6.40 -6.26
N ILE A 10 3.98 -5.97 -5.20
CA ILE A 10 4.35 -6.30 -3.82
C ILE A 10 4.26 -7.80 -3.56
N ALA A 11 3.17 -8.44 -3.97
CA ALA A 11 3.00 -9.90 -3.85
C ALA A 11 4.13 -10.66 -4.56
N THR A 12 4.56 -10.18 -5.73
CA THR A 12 5.68 -10.76 -6.48
C THR A 12 7.01 -10.58 -5.76
N MET A 13 7.26 -9.41 -5.15
CA MET A 13 8.47 -9.20 -4.34
C MET A 13 8.52 -10.16 -3.14
N VAL A 14 7.42 -10.27 -2.39
CA VAL A 14 7.32 -11.19 -1.25
C VAL A 14 7.55 -12.64 -1.70
N TYR A 15 6.90 -13.07 -2.78
CA TYR A 15 7.10 -14.41 -3.33
C TYR A 15 8.55 -14.67 -3.73
N LYS A 16 9.20 -13.73 -4.41
CA LYS A 16 10.61 -13.88 -4.83
C LYS A 16 11.56 -13.98 -3.64
N LEU A 17 11.26 -13.30 -2.54
CA LEU A 17 12.05 -13.35 -1.31
C LEU A 17 11.91 -14.67 -0.55
N THR A 18 10.77 -15.37 -0.70
CA THR A 18 10.47 -16.57 0.12
C THR A 18 10.46 -17.89 -0.66
N LYS A 19 10.33 -17.87 -2.00
CA LYS A 19 10.10 -19.07 -2.83
C LYS A 19 11.10 -20.22 -2.66
N ASP A 20 12.36 -19.91 -2.33
CA ASP A 20 13.45 -20.89 -2.19
C ASP A 20 13.88 -21.06 -0.73
N ALA A 21 13.22 -20.37 0.22
CA ALA A 21 13.60 -20.41 1.62
C ALA A 21 13.23 -21.77 2.25
N THR A 22 14.17 -22.33 3.00
CA THR A 22 13.94 -23.51 3.83
C THR A 22 13.08 -23.17 5.05
N VAL A 23 12.45 -24.18 5.64
CA VAL A 23 11.65 -24.02 6.87
C VAL A 23 12.51 -23.47 8.01
N GLU A 24 13.78 -23.88 8.07
CA GLU A 24 14.76 -23.41 9.05
C GLU A 24 15.05 -21.91 8.88
N GLU A 25 15.24 -21.43 7.65
CA GLU A 25 15.46 -20.00 7.34
C GLU A 25 14.21 -19.17 7.64
N LEU A 26 13.02 -19.65 7.23
CA LEU A 26 11.76 -18.97 7.54
C LEU A 26 11.58 -18.84 9.06
N ARG A 27 11.88 -19.87 9.83
CA ARG A 27 11.82 -19.82 11.30
C ARG A 27 12.84 -18.83 11.87
N ALA A 28 14.08 -18.83 11.38
CA ALA A 28 15.13 -17.93 11.84
C ALA A 28 14.77 -16.44 11.62
N CYS A 29 14.06 -16.14 10.53
CA CYS A 29 13.58 -14.79 10.20
C CYS A 29 12.21 -14.44 10.81
N GLY A 30 11.65 -15.28 11.67
CA GLY A 30 10.37 -15.02 12.35
C GLY A 30 9.11 -15.34 11.52
N LEU A 31 9.26 -15.93 10.35
CA LEU A 31 8.15 -16.39 9.48
C LEU A 31 7.68 -17.82 9.77
N GLY A 32 8.20 -18.46 10.82
CA GLY A 32 7.75 -19.79 11.25
C GLY A 32 6.23 -19.91 11.47
N PRO A 33 5.56 -18.96 12.16
CA PRO A 33 4.11 -18.96 12.30
C PRO A 33 3.36 -18.87 10.97
N HIS A 34 3.85 -18.04 10.03
CA HIS A 34 3.28 -17.94 8.69
C HIS A 34 3.35 -19.28 7.95
N TYR A 35 4.51 -19.95 7.99
CA TYR A 35 4.70 -21.27 7.38
C TYR A 35 3.73 -22.32 7.93
N VAL A 36 3.48 -22.33 9.25
CA VAL A 36 2.52 -23.27 9.85
C VAL A 36 1.09 -23.01 9.38
N ALA A 37 0.72 -21.74 9.15
CA ALA A 37 -0.62 -21.38 8.73
C ALA A 37 -0.85 -21.50 7.21
N HIS A 38 0.18 -21.23 6.41
CA HIS A 38 0.06 -20.99 4.98
C HIS A 38 1.12 -21.70 4.11
N ASP A 39 2.00 -22.52 4.70
CA ASP A 39 3.17 -23.10 4.02
C ASP A 39 3.98 -21.99 3.32
N SER A 40 4.31 -22.12 2.04
CA SER A 40 4.97 -21.07 1.25
C SER A 40 3.99 -20.24 0.40
N ALA A 41 2.67 -20.37 0.63
CA ALA A 41 1.67 -19.63 -0.13
C ALA A 41 1.63 -18.15 0.28
N LEU A 42 1.38 -17.27 -0.68
CA LEU A 42 1.10 -15.86 -0.39
C LEU A 42 -0.20 -15.72 0.40
N PHE A 43 -0.16 -14.92 1.45
CA PHE A 43 -1.32 -14.55 2.25
C PHE A 43 -1.31 -13.06 2.57
N TYR A 44 -2.48 -12.42 2.51
CA TYR A 44 -2.61 -10.98 2.71
C TYR A 44 -2.75 -10.65 4.18
N GLU A 45 -1.62 -10.37 4.82
CA GLU A 45 -1.53 -9.92 6.20
C GLU A 45 -0.48 -8.81 6.36
N ASN A 46 -0.57 -8.05 7.44
CA ASN A 46 0.47 -7.07 7.77
C ASN A 46 1.71 -7.73 8.38
N ALA A 47 2.77 -6.95 8.61
CA ALA A 47 4.03 -7.44 9.19
C ALA A 47 3.92 -8.04 10.61
N SER A 48 2.77 -7.90 11.28
CA SER A 48 2.48 -8.52 12.58
C SER A 48 1.56 -9.75 12.48
N GLY A 49 1.24 -10.22 11.26
CA GLY A 49 0.39 -11.38 11.03
C GLY A 49 -1.11 -11.12 11.20
N VAL A 50 -1.56 -9.86 11.09
CA VAL A 50 -3.00 -9.55 11.12
C VAL A 50 -3.55 -9.62 9.68
N PRO A 51 -4.55 -10.48 9.41
CA PRO A 51 -5.12 -10.60 8.08
C PRO A 51 -5.76 -9.30 7.58
N PHE A 52 -5.64 -9.05 6.28
CA PHE A 52 -6.37 -7.96 5.63
C PHE A 52 -7.88 -8.13 5.83
N THR A 53 -8.57 -7.02 6.09
CA THR A 53 -10.01 -6.99 6.31
C THR A 53 -10.64 -5.78 5.65
N ALA A 54 -11.91 -5.92 5.26
CA ALA A 54 -12.70 -4.83 4.70
C ALA A 54 -12.83 -3.62 5.64
N ALA A 55 -12.54 -3.78 6.94
CA ALA A 55 -12.54 -2.67 7.90
C ALA A 55 -11.50 -1.58 7.57
N TYR A 56 -10.50 -1.86 6.73
CA TYR A 56 -9.52 -0.87 6.26
C TYR A 56 -9.99 -0.06 5.06
N ILE A 57 -11.10 -0.46 4.42
CA ILE A 57 -11.70 0.27 3.29
C ILE A 57 -12.70 1.26 3.87
N GLN A 58 -12.53 2.54 3.56
CA GLN A 58 -13.47 3.58 3.92
C GLN A 58 -14.22 4.09 2.68
N ALA A 59 -15.49 4.41 2.86
CA ALA A 59 -16.37 4.97 1.85
C ALA A 59 -17.56 5.63 2.54
N LYS A 60 -17.54 6.96 2.64
CA LYS A 60 -18.56 7.74 3.33
C LYS A 60 -19.63 8.25 2.37
N GLY A 61 -19.28 8.48 1.11
CA GLY A 61 -20.15 9.08 0.09
C GLY A 61 -20.18 10.61 0.14
N ASP A 62 -19.36 11.25 0.99
CA ASP A 62 -19.02 12.67 0.83
C ASP A 62 -17.67 12.74 0.10
N PRO A 63 -17.65 13.24 -1.16
CA PRO A 63 -16.44 13.24 -1.97
C PRO A 63 -15.24 13.95 -1.35
N ILE A 64 -15.45 14.99 -0.52
CA ILE A 64 -14.33 15.69 0.12
C ILE A 64 -13.78 14.86 1.28
N ALA A 65 -14.66 14.25 2.08
CA ALA A 65 -14.24 13.37 3.17
C ALA A 65 -13.48 12.15 2.64
N ASP A 66 -14.03 11.51 1.60
CA ASP A 66 -13.43 10.34 0.96
C ASP A 66 -12.04 10.67 0.40
N LEU A 67 -11.90 11.79 -0.32
CA LEU A 67 -10.58 12.22 -0.84
C LEU A 67 -9.56 12.55 0.24
N TYR A 68 -9.98 13.08 1.40
CA TYR A 68 -9.05 13.30 2.51
C TYR A 68 -8.56 11.99 3.12
N GLU A 69 -9.41 10.97 3.18
CA GLU A 69 -9.01 9.63 3.58
C GLU A 69 -8.06 9.00 2.56
N ASP A 70 -8.33 9.15 1.26
CA ASP A 70 -7.44 8.70 0.18
C ASP A 70 -6.06 9.36 0.30
N ILE A 71 -6.00 10.70 0.47
CA ILE A 71 -4.73 11.41 0.69
C ILE A 71 -3.99 10.86 1.90
N ALA A 72 -4.69 10.60 3.01
CA ALA A 72 -4.06 10.02 4.20
C ALA A 72 -3.55 8.59 3.95
N ALA A 73 -4.26 7.79 3.15
CA ALA A 73 -3.83 6.46 2.74
C ALA A 73 -2.53 6.53 1.92
N GLU A 74 -2.48 7.38 0.89
CA GLU A 74 -1.31 7.57 0.04
C GLU A 74 -0.08 8.05 0.83
N GLU A 75 -0.23 8.99 1.76
CA GLU A 75 0.88 9.48 2.58
C GLU A 75 1.42 8.40 3.53
N LYS A 76 0.56 7.52 4.04
CA LYS A 76 0.98 6.37 4.87
C LYS A 76 1.70 5.31 4.02
N ALA A 77 1.21 5.03 2.82
CA ALA A 77 1.86 4.11 1.88
C ALA A 77 3.26 4.63 1.48
N ARG A 78 3.36 5.90 1.07
CA ARG A 78 4.64 6.59 0.80
C ARG A 78 5.63 6.45 1.95
N ALA A 79 5.20 6.72 3.18
CA ALA A 79 6.05 6.60 4.36
C ALA A 79 6.50 5.16 4.61
N THR A 80 5.59 4.20 4.44
CA THR A 80 5.89 2.76 4.57
C THR A 80 6.95 2.33 3.54
N TYR A 81 6.80 2.70 2.28
CA TYR A 81 7.80 2.39 1.25
C TYR A 81 9.13 3.07 1.53
N GLN A 82 9.13 4.31 2.02
CA GLN A 82 10.37 4.97 2.44
C GLN A 82 11.11 4.17 3.52
N TRP A 83 10.40 3.70 4.54
CA TRP A 83 11.03 2.89 5.60
C TRP A 83 11.54 1.56 5.09
N LEU A 84 10.82 0.90 4.17
CA LEU A 84 11.29 -0.33 3.53
C LEU A 84 12.57 -0.07 2.71
N ILE A 85 12.65 1.03 1.95
CA ILE A 85 13.85 1.44 1.21
C ILE A 85 15.03 1.63 2.17
N ASP A 86 14.80 2.28 3.33
CA ASP A 86 15.85 2.55 4.31
C ASP A 86 16.33 1.28 5.05
N MET A 87 15.49 0.24 5.11
CA MET A 87 15.78 -1.02 5.82
C MET A 87 16.46 -2.09 4.96
N THR A 88 16.48 -1.95 3.63
CA THR A 88 17.06 -2.95 2.72
C THR A 88 18.25 -2.41 1.95
N ASP A 89 19.25 -3.25 1.71
CA ASP A 89 20.39 -3.00 0.83
C ASP A 89 20.24 -3.66 -0.55
N ASP A 90 19.16 -4.41 -0.78
CA ASP A 90 18.84 -5.02 -2.07
C ASP A 90 18.41 -3.93 -3.07
N VAL A 91 19.26 -3.69 -4.05
CA VAL A 91 19.08 -2.63 -5.06
C VAL A 91 17.86 -2.87 -5.95
N ASP A 92 17.48 -4.13 -6.20
CA ASP A 92 16.36 -4.49 -7.07
C ASP A 92 15.03 -4.28 -6.33
N LEU A 93 14.99 -4.58 -5.02
CA LEU A 93 13.86 -4.21 -4.16
C LEU A 93 13.73 -2.68 -4.05
N GLN A 94 14.85 -1.99 -3.81
CA GLN A 94 14.83 -0.54 -3.70
C GLN A 94 14.31 0.14 -4.97
N ASP A 95 14.64 -0.35 -6.16
CA ASP A 95 14.15 0.23 -7.42
C ASP A 95 12.63 0.16 -7.51
N SER A 96 12.06 -1.03 -7.25
CA SER A 96 10.61 -1.23 -7.28
C SER A 96 9.89 -0.44 -6.19
N LEU A 97 10.45 -0.37 -4.98
CA LEU A 97 9.90 0.44 -3.88
C LEU A 97 9.99 1.94 -4.16
N LYS A 98 11.05 2.43 -4.81
CA LYS A 98 11.17 3.83 -5.23
C LYS A 98 10.12 4.20 -6.27
N PHE A 99 9.85 3.29 -7.22
CA PHE A 99 8.75 3.46 -8.17
C PHE A 99 7.41 3.59 -7.44
N LEU A 100 7.06 2.63 -6.57
CA LEU A 100 5.79 2.67 -5.82
C LEU A 100 5.67 3.93 -4.96
N ARG A 101 6.73 4.31 -4.24
CA ARG A 101 6.78 5.54 -3.43
C ARG A 101 6.50 6.80 -4.27
N GLU A 102 7.04 6.87 -5.48
CA GLU A 102 6.77 8.00 -6.38
C GLU A 102 5.32 8.00 -6.88
N ARG A 103 4.73 6.84 -7.13
CA ARG A 103 3.29 6.73 -7.47
C ARG A 103 2.41 7.29 -6.36
N GLU A 104 2.71 7.01 -5.10
CA GLU A 104 1.89 7.55 -3.99
C GLU A 104 2.01 9.07 -3.84
N ILE A 105 3.17 9.64 -4.20
CA ILE A 105 3.33 11.10 -4.28
C ILE A 105 2.41 11.67 -5.36
N ILE A 106 2.38 11.04 -6.55
CA ILE A 106 1.50 11.45 -7.63
C ILE A 106 0.02 11.26 -7.27
N HIS A 107 -0.35 10.15 -6.63
CA HIS A 107 -1.72 9.89 -6.19
C HIS A 107 -2.18 10.94 -5.16
N SER A 108 -1.39 11.17 -4.11
CA SER A 108 -1.65 12.21 -3.11
C SER A 108 -1.83 13.59 -3.75
N LEU A 109 -0.96 13.95 -4.71
CA LEU A 109 -1.07 15.21 -5.44
C LEU A 109 -2.39 15.30 -6.23
N ARG A 110 -2.78 14.25 -6.97
CA ARG A 110 -4.01 14.25 -7.77
C ARG A 110 -5.27 14.30 -6.91
N PHE A 111 -5.27 13.62 -5.77
CA PHE A 111 -6.39 13.73 -4.83
C PHE A 111 -6.49 15.12 -4.21
N ARG A 112 -5.36 15.76 -3.87
CA ARG A 112 -5.35 17.16 -3.39
C ARG A 112 -5.90 18.13 -4.44
N GLU A 113 -5.50 17.97 -5.70
CA GLU A 113 -6.06 18.74 -6.81
C GLU A 113 -7.58 18.54 -6.94
N ALA A 114 -8.06 17.29 -6.83
CA ALA A 114 -9.49 16.97 -6.88
C ALA A 114 -10.27 17.61 -5.72
N VAL A 115 -9.70 17.66 -4.51
CA VAL A 115 -10.29 18.35 -3.36
C VAL A 115 -10.50 19.83 -3.67
N GLU A 116 -9.50 20.52 -4.24
CA GLU A 116 -9.63 21.94 -4.56
C GLU A 116 -10.69 22.18 -5.66
N ILE A 117 -10.74 21.34 -6.69
CA ILE A 117 -11.79 21.40 -7.72
C ILE A 117 -13.20 21.28 -7.10
N LEU A 118 -13.40 20.35 -6.17
CA LEU A 118 -14.69 20.15 -5.52
C LEU A 118 -15.06 21.31 -4.58
N LYS A 119 -14.08 21.91 -3.89
CA LYS A 119 -14.31 23.09 -3.06
C LYS A 119 -14.73 24.28 -3.92
N ASP A 120 -14.08 24.47 -5.05
CA ASP A 120 -14.43 25.53 -6.01
C ASP A 120 -15.84 25.33 -6.57
N ASP A 121 -16.22 24.12 -7.00
CA ASP A 121 -17.58 23.80 -7.47
C ASP A 121 -18.65 24.07 -6.39
N ARG A 122 -18.41 23.63 -5.15
CA ARG A 122 -19.33 23.88 -4.02
C ARG A 122 -19.46 25.37 -3.69
N GLY A 123 -18.42 26.17 -3.95
CA GLY A 123 -18.41 27.62 -3.74
C GLY A 123 -19.18 28.40 -4.81
N GLN A 124 -19.51 27.79 -5.95
CA GLN A 124 -20.23 28.47 -7.03
C GLN A 124 -21.71 28.66 -6.68
N LYS A 125 -22.22 29.87 -6.93
CA LYS A 125 -23.65 30.17 -6.80
C LYS A 125 -24.42 29.48 -7.92
N LYS A 126 -25.21 28.45 -7.58
CA LYS A 126 -26.11 27.79 -8.52
C LYS A 126 -27.30 28.71 -8.81
N VAL A 127 -27.43 29.16 -10.05
CA VAL A 127 -28.61 29.89 -10.54
C VAL A 127 -29.50 28.88 -11.25
N PHE A 128 -30.72 28.69 -10.77
CA PHE A 128 -31.74 27.80 -11.33
C PHE A 128 -32.77 28.62 -12.13
#